data_AF-A0A9W3AJJ6-F1
#
_entry.id   AF-A0A9W3AJJ6-F1
#
_cell.length_a   1.000
_cell.length_b   1.000
_cell.length_c   1.000
_cell.angle_alpha   90.00
_cell.angle_beta   90.00
_cell.angle_gamma   90.00
#
_symmetry.space_group_name_H-M   'P 1'
#
loop_
_entity.id
_entity.type
_entity.pdbx_description
1 polymer ?
#
loop_
_entity_poly.entity_id
_entity_poly.type
_entity_poly.pdbx_seq_one_letter_code
_entity_poly.pdbx_strand_id
1 'polypeptide(L)'
;MSNFVWRFGLGLACSRIVCWFTSSPLISVCERNKFMLTAVNHLMDTAENSPETELSSQSYAQLAVLKRFLNNTGLETENCKLLFKGHDVQSLVEKALEGDPKNSKTLRDCGRLMKQFDVDEAIKILESSVSKMQHSQAYHNLGICYVMRATQKVAPALNKISPDQISPKQEEVMRSDQLSQNTEGALAPNQISLNQEEVMRSDQLSQNTEDQILLNQENVISPDGLPQEMIPNNQMLHHSVNETEAVHFIRSSKRKKKKKKKLSFFSYCPVYVQQLNYQNEDVGKAKYNYKQAIRSSPDNYSAMYALGLLYRSCGHIAEAKQWFTKIVKKLNLQDLKTASDVLRFTTAIYAQVQLGLCALDDSRSEDGGYQKCKSEIIKILEVLHHLKPSPPGTEELLTFLKDHTLSDEEKSSYLILFRKCVAKILKIIQRYELNIRKSSMLKTEN
;
A
#
# COMPACT_ATOMS: atom_id res chain seq x y z
N MET A 1 22.92 -30.86 12.69
CA MET A 1 21.88 -29.99 12.12
C MET A 1 21.72 -30.38 10.65
N SER A 2 20.53 -30.74 10.17
CA SER A 2 20.35 -31.14 8.77
C SER A 2 20.74 -29.99 7.83
N ASN A 3 21.31 -30.30 6.66
CA ASN A 3 21.73 -29.33 5.64
C ASN A 3 20.57 -28.37 5.27
N PHE A 4 19.33 -28.79 5.44
CA PHE A 4 18.14 -28.01 5.11
C PHE A 4 17.80 -26.92 6.12
N VAL A 5 18.09 -27.11 7.42
CA VAL A 5 17.77 -26.10 8.45
C VAL A 5 18.58 -24.82 8.25
N TRP A 6 19.87 -24.93 7.92
CA TRP A 6 20.68 -23.74 7.65
C TRP A 6 20.26 -23.07 6.34
N ARG A 7 19.91 -23.84 5.28
CA ARG A 7 19.41 -23.29 4.01
C ARG A 7 18.13 -22.51 4.23
N PHE A 8 17.20 -23.07 4.99
CA PHE A 8 15.98 -22.37 5.41
C PHE A 8 16.28 -21.08 6.18
N GLY A 9 17.17 -21.16 7.17
CA GLY A 9 17.58 -20.00 7.97
C GLY A 9 18.20 -18.88 7.13
N LEU A 10 19.10 -19.22 6.21
CA LEU A 10 19.72 -18.28 5.28
C LEU A 10 18.70 -17.70 4.30
N GLY A 11 17.82 -18.54 3.75
CA GLY A 11 16.74 -18.12 2.86
C GLY A 11 15.81 -17.10 3.54
N LEU A 12 15.46 -17.34 4.80
CA LEU A 12 14.71 -16.41 5.64
C LEU A 12 15.46 -15.09 5.89
N ALA A 13 16.74 -15.17 6.21
CA ALA A 13 17.57 -13.97 6.44
C ALA A 13 17.61 -13.10 5.17
N CYS A 14 17.91 -13.71 4.02
CA CYS A 14 17.93 -13.03 2.73
C CYS A 14 16.55 -12.48 2.34
N SER A 15 15.46 -13.22 2.61
CA SER A 15 14.10 -12.73 2.36
C SER A 15 13.77 -11.48 3.19
N ARG A 16 14.12 -11.48 4.48
CA ARG A 16 13.94 -10.31 5.36
C ARG A 16 14.77 -9.12 4.92
N ILE A 17 16.02 -9.37 4.55
CA ILE A 17 16.91 -8.41 3.90
C ILE A 17 16.18 -7.80 2.70
N VAL A 18 15.69 -8.60 1.74
CA VAL A 18 14.97 -8.07 0.57
C VAL A 18 13.77 -7.21 0.97
N CYS A 19 12.95 -7.67 1.93
CA CYS A 19 11.78 -6.93 2.40
C CYS A 19 12.17 -5.58 3.02
N TRP A 20 13.20 -5.58 3.87
CA TRP A 20 13.76 -4.38 4.49
C TRP A 20 14.34 -3.42 3.43
N PHE A 21 15.08 -3.97 2.46
CA PHE A 21 15.77 -3.20 1.43
C PHE A 21 14.91 -2.70 0.28
N THR A 22 13.68 -3.18 0.09
CA THR A 22 12.75 -2.50 -0.83
C THR A 22 12.40 -1.09 -0.40
N SER A 23 12.53 -0.82 0.90
CA SER A 23 12.39 0.52 1.45
C SER A 23 13.71 1.30 1.40
N SER A 24 14.82 0.66 0.99
CA SER A 24 16.16 1.21 1.05
C SER A 24 16.80 1.51 -0.31
N PRO A 25 17.31 2.74 -0.52
CA PRO A 25 18.14 3.04 -1.68
C PRO A 25 19.59 2.58 -1.53
N LEU A 26 20.05 2.11 -0.36
CA LEU A 26 21.46 1.81 -0.09
C LEU A 26 21.99 0.57 -0.79
N ILE A 27 21.12 -0.41 -1.01
CA ILE A 27 21.51 -1.62 -1.73
C ILE A 27 21.26 -1.39 -3.20
N SER A 28 22.32 -1.53 -3.99
CA SER A 28 22.22 -1.48 -5.43
C SER A 28 21.14 -2.46 -5.91
N VAL A 29 20.44 -2.12 -6.99
CA VAL A 29 19.45 -3.02 -7.59
C VAL A 29 20.07 -4.41 -7.85
N CYS A 30 21.35 -4.45 -8.19
CA CYS A 30 22.14 -5.66 -8.37
C CYS A 30 22.22 -6.52 -7.08
N GLU A 31 22.64 -5.95 -5.97
CA GLU A 31 22.77 -6.67 -4.69
C GLU A 31 21.41 -7.12 -4.15
N ARG A 32 20.36 -6.31 -4.31
CA ARG A 32 18.99 -6.70 -3.93
C ARG A 32 18.55 -7.94 -4.71
N ASN A 33 18.82 -7.96 -6.01
CA ASN A 33 18.54 -9.12 -6.86
C ASN A 33 19.35 -10.33 -6.42
N LYS A 34 20.62 -10.15 -6.01
CA LYS A 34 21.44 -11.24 -5.47
C LYS A 34 20.81 -11.86 -4.22
N PHE A 35 20.44 -11.06 -3.22
CA PHE A 35 19.77 -11.57 -2.01
C PHE A 35 18.42 -12.23 -2.32
N MET A 36 17.67 -11.69 -3.27
CA MET A 36 16.41 -12.27 -3.71
C MET A 36 16.60 -13.64 -4.35
N LEU A 37 17.53 -13.76 -5.30
CA LEU A 37 17.87 -15.04 -5.94
C LEU A 37 18.37 -16.06 -4.91
N THR A 38 19.24 -15.64 -3.99
CA THR A 38 19.72 -16.47 -2.88
C THR A 38 18.56 -16.95 -1.99
N ALA A 39 17.63 -16.06 -1.64
CA ALA A 39 16.46 -16.41 -0.83
C ALA A 39 15.58 -17.45 -1.54
N VAL A 40 15.23 -17.22 -2.81
CA VAL A 40 14.39 -18.14 -3.59
C VAL A 40 15.09 -19.48 -3.78
N ASN A 41 16.37 -19.49 -4.14
CA ASN A 41 17.14 -20.72 -4.33
C ASN A 41 17.15 -21.59 -3.08
N HIS A 42 17.55 -21.03 -1.93
CA HIS A 42 17.63 -21.82 -0.70
C HIS A 42 16.26 -22.28 -0.20
N LEU A 43 15.23 -21.44 -0.30
CA LEU A 43 13.88 -21.83 0.10
C LEU A 43 13.29 -22.88 -0.85
N MET A 44 13.49 -22.77 -2.17
CA MET A 44 13.00 -23.76 -3.15
C MET A 44 13.68 -25.11 -2.94
N ASP A 45 15.01 -25.12 -2.80
CA ASP A 45 15.76 -26.35 -2.55
C ASP A 45 15.35 -27.00 -1.21
N THR A 46 15.15 -26.21 -0.15
CA THR A 46 14.62 -26.72 1.11
C THR A 46 13.20 -27.27 0.94
N ALA A 47 12.35 -26.58 0.20
CA ALA A 47 10.97 -26.98 -0.03
C ALA A 47 10.86 -28.31 -0.78
N GLU A 48 11.72 -28.53 -1.79
CA GLU A 48 11.65 -29.71 -2.66
C GLU A 48 12.42 -30.92 -2.13
N ASN A 49 13.53 -30.69 -1.43
CA ASN A 49 14.50 -31.75 -1.12
C ASN A 49 14.58 -32.09 0.38
N SER A 50 13.93 -31.31 1.26
CA SER A 50 13.92 -31.60 2.70
C SER A 50 13.13 -32.88 2.99
N PRO A 51 13.69 -33.86 3.72
CA PRO A 51 12.95 -35.02 4.19
C PRO A 51 11.95 -34.67 5.32
N GLU A 52 12.14 -33.52 5.97
CA GLU A 52 11.25 -33.02 7.01
C GLU A 52 10.07 -32.28 6.36
N THR A 53 8.88 -32.88 6.39
CA THR A 53 7.65 -32.34 5.78
C THR A 53 7.26 -30.98 6.35
N GLU A 54 7.51 -30.75 7.64
CA GLU A 54 7.24 -29.46 8.27
C GLU A 54 8.15 -28.36 7.71
N LEU A 55 9.45 -28.64 7.55
CA LEU A 55 10.41 -27.68 7.03
C LEU A 55 10.16 -27.38 5.54
N SER A 56 9.76 -28.39 4.77
CA SER A 56 9.30 -28.23 3.39
C SER A 56 8.07 -27.31 3.32
N SER A 57 7.04 -27.59 4.13
CA SER A 57 5.81 -26.80 4.22
C SER A 57 6.08 -25.34 4.60
N GLN A 58 6.94 -25.12 5.59
CA GLN A 58 7.37 -23.78 6.00
C GLN A 58 8.07 -23.05 4.85
N SER A 59 8.94 -23.73 4.11
CA SER A 59 9.67 -23.15 2.98
C SER A 59 8.74 -22.71 1.86
N TYR A 60 7.77 -23.54 1.49
CA TYR A 60 6.73 -23.17 0.51
C TYR A 60 5.89 -21.96 0.96
N ALA A 61 5.50 -21.89 2.24
CA ALA A 61 4.77 -20.73 2.75
C ALA A 61 5.60 -19.44 2.67
N GLN A 62 6.90 -19.49 2.98
CA GLN A 62 7.79 -18.32 2.87
C GLN A 62 8.03 -17.91 1.41
N LEU A 63 8.14 -18.88 0.51
CA LEU A 63 8.18 -18.62 -0.94
C LEU A 63 6.90 -17.92 -1.40
N ALA A 64 5.73 -18.35 -0.94
CA ALA A 64 4.45 -17.73 -1.29
C ALA A 64 4.38 -16.27 -0.79
N VAL A 65 4.87 -16.01 0.42
CA VAL A 65 4.98 -14.65 0.98
C VAL A 65 5.91 -13.78 0.13
N LEU A 66 7.09 -14.31 -0.22
CA LEU A 66 8.07 -13.60 -1.04
C LEU A 66 7.53 -13.34 -2.46
N LYS A 67 6.89 -14.33 -3.09
CA LYS A 67 6.27 -14.20 -4.41
C LYS A 67 5.20 -13.10 -4.43
N ARG A 68 4.29 -13.10 -3.44
CA ARG A 68 3.27 -12.05 -3.32
C ARG A 68 3.90 -10.67 -3.17
N PHE A 69 4.96 -10.59 -2.36
CA PHE A 69 5.69 -9.35 -2.17
C PHE A 69 6.27 -8.82 -3.49
N LEU A 70 6.96 -9.67 -4.27
CA LEU A 70 7.52 -9.31 -5.56
C LEU A 70 6.45 -8.89 -6.59
N ASN A 71 5.31 -9.59 -6.61
CA ASN A 71 4.19 -9.24 -7.46
C ASN A 71 3.66 -7.82 -7.14
N ASN A 72 3.57 -7.48 -5.85
CA ASN A 72 3.05 -6.19 -5.41
C ASN A 72 4.02 -5.03 -5.69
N THR A 73 5.32 -5.25 -5.53
CA THR A 73 6.34 -4.22 -5.75
C THR A 73 6.74 -4.10 -7.23
N GLY A 74 6.40 -5.08 -8.07
CA GLY A 74 6.86 -5.15 -9.45
C GLY A 74 8.36 -5.38 -9.56
N LEU A 75 8.99 -5.97 -8.53
CA LEU A 75 10.43 -6.26 -8.49
C LEU A 75 10.75 -7.67 -9.01
N GLU A 76 9.78 -8.35 -9.62
CA GLU A 76 9.99 -9.68 -10.16
C GLU A 76 10.87 -9.63 -11.42
N THR A 77 12.08 -10.19 -11.32
CA THR A 77 13.01 -10.33 -12.45
C THR A 77 12.74 -11.63 -13.22
N GLU A 78 13.17 -11.71 -14.48
CA GLU A 78 13.05 -12.95 -15.29
C GLU A 78 13.74 -14.14 -14.61
N ASN A 79 14.91 -13.91 -14.00
CA ASN A 79 15.60 -14.95 -13.22
C ASN A 79 14.75 -15.46 -12.05
N CYS A 80 14.04 -14.56 -11.34
CA CYS A 80 13.14 -15.00 -10.27
C CYS A 80 11.96 -15.83 -10.81
N LYS A 81 11.38 -15.45 -11.96
CA LYS A 81 10.30 -16.23 -12.59
C LYS A 81 10.74 -17.65 -12.90
N LEU A 82 11.95 -17.82 -13.44
CA LEU A 82 12.55 -19.13 -13.70
C LEU A 82 12.74 -19.92 -12.40
N LEU A 83 13.23 -19.28 -11.34
CA LEU A 83 13.46 -19.95 -10.05
C LEU A 83 12.18 -20.38 -9.34
N PHE A 84 11.08 -19.64 -9.50
CA PHE A 84 9.78 -20.09 -9.02
C PHE A 84 9.21 -21.26 -9.83
N LYS A 85 9.87 -21.70 -10.92
CA LYS A 85 9.46 -22.84 -11.76
C LYS A 85 8.01 -22.75 -12.25
N GLY A 86 7.54 -21.54 -12.54
CA GLY A 86 6.16 -21.28 -12.96
C GLY A 86 5.13 -21.28 -11.82
N HIS A 87 5.53 -21.52 -10.57
CA HIS A 87 4.63 -21.40 -9.43
C HIS A 87 4.16 -19.96 -9.22
N ASP A 88 2.84 -19.83 -9.05
CA ASP A 88 2.18 -18.62 -8.56
C ASP A 88 2.01 -18.67 -7.02
N VAL A 89 1.43 -17.62 -6.45
CA VAL A 89 1.22 -17.54 -5.00
C VAL A 89 0.29 -18.64 -4.50
N GLN A 90 -0.75 -18.98 -5.26
CA GLN A 90 -1.77 -19.95 -4.86
C GLN A 90 -1.18 -21.37 -4.82
N SER A 91 -0.51 -21.80 -5.89
CA SER A 91 0.13 -23.13 -5.95
C SER A 91 1.22 -23.33 -4.89
N LEU A 92 1.97 -22.27 -4.52
CA LEU A 92 2.91 -22.34 -3.39
C LEU A 92 2.19 -22.51 -2.04
N VAL A 93 1.02 -21.88 -1.86
CA VAL A 93 0.22 -22.08 -0.65
C VAL A 93 -0.35 -23.49 -0.59
N GLU A 94 -0.85 -24.02 -1.70
CA GLU A 94 -1.37 -25.39 -1.80
C GLU A 94 -0.27 -26.40 -1.44
N LYS A 95 0.92 -26.29 -2.03
CA LYS A 95 2.09 -27.11 -1.66
C LYS A 95 2.49 -26.98 -0.19
N ALA A 96 2.39 -25.77 0.38
CA ALA A 96 2.65 -25.57 1.80
C ALA A 96 1.62 -26.27 2.72
N LEU A 97 0.41 -26.52 2.23
CA LEU A 97 -0.67 -27.18 2.96
C LEU A 97 -0.67 -28.70 2.76
N GLU A 98 -0.19 -29.20 1.61
CA GLU A 98 -0.05 -30.64 1.32
C GLU A 98 0.85 -31.37 2.33
N GLY A 99 1.88 -30.71 2.85
CA GLY A 99 2.77 -31.30 3.86
C GLY A 99 2.20 -31.38 5.29
N ASP A 100 0.87 -31.22 5.45
CA ASP A 100 0.13 -31.13 6.72
C ASP A 100 0.84 -30.21 7.73
N PRO A 101 0.79 -28.88 7.53
CA PRO A 101 1.48 -27.96 8.41
C PRO A 101 0.86 -28.00 9.81
N LYS A 102 1.48 -28.76 10.70
CA LYS A 102 1.22 -28.72 12.15
C LYS A 102 1.64 -27.38 12.76
N ASN A 103 2.43 -26.60 12.04
CA ASN A 103 2.90 -25.31 12.51
C ASN A 103 1.83 -24.21 12.36
N SER A 104 1.39 -23.66 13.49
CA SER A 104 0.43 -22.55 13.55
C SER A 104 0.86 -21.34 12.72
N LYS A 105 2.16 -21.05 12.63
CA LYS A 105 2.72 -19.91 11.88
C LYS A 105 2.58 -20.11 10.37
N THR A 106 2.84 -21.32 9.88
CA THR A 106 2.66 -21.68 8.46
C THR A 106 1.21 -21.53 8.06
N LEU A 107 0.28 -22.12 8.85
CA LEU A 107 -1.15 -21.98 8.63
C LEU A 107 -1.59 -20.51 8.63
N ARG A 108 -1.10 -19.70 9.57
CA ARG A 108 -1.38 -18.26 9.61
C ARG A 108 -0.95 -17.56 8.33
N ASP A 109 0.28 -17.82 7.88
CA ASP A 109 0.84 -17.17 6.69
C ASP A 109 0.09 -17.62 5.43
N CYS A 110 -0.20 -18.92 5.28
CA CYS A 110 -1.03 -19.47 4.21
C CYS A 110 -2.44 -18.86 4.18
N GLY A 111 -3.16 -18.84 5.30
CA GLY A 111 -4.50 -18.27 5.37
C GLY A 111 -4.53 -16.77 5.07
N ARG A 112 -3.50 -16.01 5.51
CA ARG A 112 -3.35 -14.59 5.15
C ARG A 112 -3.17 -14.36 3.64
N LEU A 113 -2.53 -15.29 2.94
CA LEU A 113 -2.35 -15.24 1.48
C LEU A 113 -3.62 -15.70 0.76
N MET A 114 -4.24 -16.79 1.23
CA MET A 114 -5.39 -17.45 0.61
C MET A 114 -6.61 -16.53 0.50
N LYS A 115 -6.79 -15.57 1.43
CA LYS A 115 -7.95 -14.66 1.43
C LYS A 115 -8.12 -13.82 0.14
N GLN A 116 -7.08 -13.72 -0.69
CA GLN A 116 -7.16 -13.03 -1.99
C GLN A 116 -7.80 -13.89 -3.09
N PHE A 117 -7.80 -15.21 -2.91
CA PHE A 117 -8.27 -16.20 -3.87
C PHE A 117 -9.60 -16.80 -3.41
N ASP A 118 -9.62 -17.27 -2.17
CA ASP A 118 -10.79 -17.88 -1.53
C ASP A 118 -10.85 -17.46 -0.05
N VAL A 119 -11.89 -16.70 0.30
CA VAL A 119 -12.07 -16.18 1.66
C VAL A 119 -12.52 -17.27 2.63
N ASP A 120 -13.32 -18.24 2.18
CA ASP A 120 -13.83 -19.32 3.03
C ASP A 120 -12.73 -20.30 3.37
N GLU A 121 -11.91 -20.66 2.38
CA GLU A 121 -10.75 -21.53 2.63
C GLU A 121 -9.72 -20.84 3.52
N ALA A 122 -9.49 -19.54 3.33
CA ALA A 122 -8.66 -18.75 4.24
C ALA A 122 -9.16 -18.78 5.69
N ILE A 123 -10.48 -18.72 5.91
CA ILE A 123 -11.08 -18.83 7.25
C ILE A 123 -10.77 -20.20 7.86
N LYS A 124 -11.00 -21.30 7.14
CA LYS A 124 -10.71 -22.66 7.64
C LYS A 124 -9.23 -22.82 8.04
N ILE A 125 -8.32 -22.37 7.17
CA ILE A 125 -6.87 -22.45 7.42
C ILE A 125 -6.50 -21.64 8.67
N LEU A 126 -7.06 -20.43 8.83
CA LEU A 126 -6.77 -19.58 9.97
C LEU A 126 -7.41 -20.08 11.27
N GLU A 127 -8.58 -20.73 11.21
CA GLU A 127 -9.21 -21.40 12.35
C GLU A 127 -8.36 -22.57 12.83
N SER A 128 -7.80 -23.35 11.89
CA SER A 128 -6.80 -24.38 12.19
C SER A 128 -5.52 -23.77 12.81
N SER A 129 -5.09 -22.59 12.34
CA SER A 129 -3.94 -21.88 12.95
C SER A 129 -4.19 -21.54 14.42
N VAL A 130 -5.34 -20.92 14.74
CA VAL A 130 -5.65 -20.48 16.11
C VAL A 130 -5.98 -21.63 17.06
N SER A 131 -6.51 -22.76 16.54
CA SER A 131 -6.76 -23.95 17.36
C SER A 131 -5.46 -24.62 17.80
N LYS A 132 -4.40 -24.55 16.98
CA LYS A 132 -3.07 -25.05 17.33
C LYS A 132 -2.31 -24.10 18.26
N MET A 133 -2.34 -22.80 17.99
CA MET A 133 -1.72 -21.81 18.86
C MET A 133 -2.37 -20.44 18.71
N GLN A 134 -2.73 -19.84 19.85
CA GLN A 134 -3.36 -18.53 19.86
C GLN A 134 -2.33 -17.44 19.50
N HIS A 135 -2.51 -16.81 18.35
CA HIS A 135 -1.68 -15.71 17.87
C HIS A 135 -2.51 -14.49 17.51
N SER A 136 -2.10 -13.32 17.99
CA SER A 136 -2.80 -12.05 17.73
C SER A 136 -2.96 -11.76 16.23
N GLN A 137 -1.96 -12.11 15.42
CA GLN A 137 -1.98 -11.94 13.97
C GLN A 137 -2.94 -12.89 13.25
N ALA A 138 -3.12 -14.12 13.74
CA ALA A 138 -4.06 -15.08 13.15
C ALA A 138 -5.51 -14.61 13.40
N TYR A 139 -5.82 -14.23 14.65
CA TYR A 139 -7.09 -13.60 14.99
C TYR A 139 -7.36 -12.32 14.21
N HIS A 140 -6.37 -11.45 14.03
CA HIS A 140 -6.53 -10.24 13.22
C HIS A 140 -6.89 -10.59 11.75
N ASN A 141 -6.21 -11.57 11.15
CA ASN A 141 -6.51 -12.00 9.79
C ASN A 141 -7.87 -12.70 9.68
N LEU A 142 -8.30 -13.47 10.68
CA LEU A 142 -9.68 -14.01 10.74
C LEU A 142 -10.69 -12.88 10.72
N GLY A 143 -10.49 -11.86 11.55
CA GLY A 143 -11.34 -10.67 11.57
C GLY A 143 -11.47 -10.04 10.18
N ILE A 144 -10.37 -9.91 9.44
CA ILE A 144 -10.39 -9.40 8.06
C ILE A 144 -11.19 -10.31 7.13
N CYS A 145 -10.98 -11.64 7.18
CA CYS A 145 -11.67 -12.56 6.29
C CYS A 145 -13.18 -12.58 6.54
N TYR A 146 -13.61 -12.54 7.79
CA TYR A 146 -15.02 -12.41 8.15
C TYR A 146 -15.65 -11.11 7.65
N VAL A 147 -14.95 -9.97 7.73
CA VAL A 147 -15.42 -8.72 7.13
C VAL A 147 -15.52 -8.84 5.61
N MET A 148 -14.52 -9.43 4.95
CA MET A 148 -14.54 -9.64 3.50
C MET A 148 -15.70 -10.53 3.06
N ARG A 149 -16.01 -11.59 3.81
CA ARG A 149 -17.14 -12.46 3.51
C ARG A 149 -18.48 -11.74 3.72
N ALA A 150 -18.59 -10.94 4.77
CA ALA A 150 -19.77 -10.12 5.01
C ALA A 150 -20.01 -9.12 3.87
N THR A 151 -18.96 -8.43 3.39
CA THR A 151 -19.07 -7.46 2.30
C THR A 151 -19.41 -8.13 0.96
N GLN A 152 -18.85 -9.32 0.68
CA GLN A 152 -19.19 -10.12 -0.51
C GLN A 152 -20.67 -10.52 -0.56
N LYS A 153 -21.31 -10.77 0.59
CA LYS A 153 -22.75 -11.06 0.66
C LYS A 153 -23.62 -9.84 0.39
N VAL A 154 -23.15 -8.64 0.74
CA VAL A 154 -23.90 -7.38 0.58
C VAL A 154 -23.78 -6.81 -0.85
N ALA A 155 -22.62 -6.97 -1.50
CA ALA A 155 -22.36 -6.36 -2.81
C ALA A 155 -23.39 -6.73 -3.91
N PRO A 156 -23.83 -8.00 -4.06
CA PRO A 156 -24.85 -8.36 -5.05
C PRO A 156 -26.22 -7.74 -4.77
N ALA A 157 -26.55 -7.51 -3.49
CA ALA A 157 -27.81 -6.88 -3.10
C ALA A 157 -27.80 -5.39 -3.46
N LEU A 158 -26.68 -4.69 -3.24
CA LEU A 158 -26.52 -3.28 -3.61
C LEU A 158 -26.61 -3.06 -5.12
N ASN A 159 -26.08 -3.97 -5.93
CA ASN A 159 -26.16 -3.88 -7.39
C ASN A 159 -27.57 -4.12 -7.97
N LYS A 160 -28.52 -4.60 -7.15
CA LYS A 160 -29.92 -4.83 -7.55
C LYS A 160 -30.86 -3.69 -7.17
N ILE A 161 -30.41 -2.76 -6.33
CA ILE A 161 -31.20 -1.57 -5.96
C ILE A 161 -31.19 -0.64 -7.17
N SER A 162 -32.37 -0.35 -7.74
CA SER A 162 -32.44 0.63 -8.84
C SER A 162 -32.03 2.01 -8.31
N PRO A 163 -31.47 2.91 -9.14
CA PRO A 163 -31.11 4.27 -8.72
C PRO A 163 -32.24 4.99 -7.99
N ASP A 164 -33.49 4.73 -8.39
CA ASP A 164 -34.70 5.34 -7.83
C ASP A 164 -35.05 4.84 -6.41
N GLN A 165 -34.43 3.76 -5.95
CA GLN A 165 -34.61 3.18 -4.61
C GLN A 165 -33.49 3.54 -3.63
N ILE A 166 -32.44 4.23 -4.11
CA ILE A 166 -31.31 4.66 -3.28
C ILE A 166 -31.72 5.94 -2.55
N SER A 167 -31.68 5.94 -1.21
CA SER A 167 -31.93 7.18 -0.48
C SER A 167 -30.88 8.24 -0.84
N PRO A 168 -31.22 9.55 -0.86
CA PRO A 168 -30.28 10.62 -1.21
C PRO A 168 -28.95 10.56 -0.42
N LYS A 169 -29.00 10.15 0.86
CA LYS A 169 -27.81 9.92 1.70
C LYS A 169 -26.92 8.78 1.20
N GLN A 170 -27.51 7.70 0.67
CA GLN A 170 -26.75 6.56 0.12
C GLN A 170 -26.19 6.89 -1.27
N GLU A 171 -26.89 7.70 -2.05
CA GLU A 171 -26.45 8.13 -3.38
C GLU A 171 -25.25 9.09 -3.29
N GLU A 172 -25.26 10.01 -2.32
CA GLU A 172 -24.16 10.93 -2.05
C GLU A 172 -22.87 10.21 -1.61
N VAL A 173 -23.02 9.18 -0.77
CA VAL A 173 -21.91 8.30 -0.37
C VAL A 173 -21.35 7.56 -1.58
N MET A 174 -22.20 6.92 -2.40
CA MET A 174 -21.75 6.17 -3.57
C MET A 174 -21.09 7.05 -4.65
N ARG A 175 -21.63 8.25 -4.93
CA ARG A 175 -21.05 9.20 -5.90
C ARG A 175 -19.68 9.71 -5.45
N SER A 176 -19.54 10.03 -4.17
CA SER A 176 -18.27 10.53 -3.62
C SER A 176 -17.12 9.52 -3.68
N ASP A 177 -17.43 8.24 -3.51
CA ASP A 177 -16.45 7.15 -3.59
C ASP A 177 -16.04 6.88 -5.04
N GLN A 178 -16.96 6.98 -6.00
CA GLN A 178 -16.65 6.87 -7.44
C GLN A 178 -15.75 8.02 -7.94
N LEU A 179 -15.99 9.26 -7.49
CA LEU A 179 -15.13 10.43 -7.79
C LEU A 179 -13.70 10.26 -7.26
N SER A 180 -13.52 9.62 -6.10
CA SER A 180 -12.19 9.32 -5.56
C SER A 180 -11.41 8.29 -6.40
N GLN A 181 -12.10 7.39 -7.10
CA GLN A 181 -11.50 6.35 -7.96
C GLN A 181 -11.23 6.83 -9.39
N ASN A 182 -11.96 7.85 -9.86
CA ASN A 182 -11.83 8.42 -11.20
C ASN A 182 -10.73 9.49 -11.32
N THR A 183 -10.32 10.12 -10.21
CA THR A 183 -9.20 11.08 -10.17
C THR A 183 -7.82 10.44 -10.39
N GLU A 184 -7.72 9.12 -10.52
CA GLU A 184 -6.50 8.40 -10.92
C GLU A 184 -6.32 8.26 -12.45
N GLY A 185 -7.17 8.87 -13.28
CA GLY A 185 -7.17 8.61 -14.73
C GLY A 185 -7.46 9.75 -15.70
N ALA A 186 -7.58 11.01 -15.28
CA ALA A 186 -7.93 12.08 -16.21
C ALA A 186 -7.28 13.43 -15.90
N LEU A 187 -6.19 13.73 -16.61
CA LEU A 187 -5.95 15.07 -17.16
C LEU A 187 -5.84 14.89 -18.67
N ALA A 188 -6.98 15.01 -19.34
CA ALA A 188 -7.03 15.35 -20.76
C ALA A 188 -7.84 16.65 -20.83
N PRO A 189 -7.30 17.74 -21.38
CA PRO A 189 -8.03 18.98 -21.51
C PRO A 189 -8.99 18.82 -22.68
N ASN A 190 -10.29 18.82 -22.41
CA ASN A 190 -11.29 19.36 -23.33
C ASN A 190 -12.61 19.53 -22.60
N GLN A 191 -13.23 20.68 -22.88
CA GLN A 191 -14.50 21.19 -22.35
C GLN A 191 -14.36 22.02 -21.08
N ILE A 192 -14.07 23.31 -21.25
CA ILE A 192 -14.93 24.43 -20.84
C ILE A 192 -14.51 25.62 -21.73
N SER A 193 -15.45 26.20 -22.46
CA SER A 193 -15.27 27.43 -23.22
C SER A 193 -15.32 28.63 -22.28
N LEU A 194 -14.24 29.42 -22.19
CA LEU A 194 -14.25 30.85 -21.84
C LEU A 194 -12.82 31.42 -22.02
N ASN A 195 -12.72 32.45 -22.88
CA ASN A 195 -11.62 33.40 -23.15
C ASN A 195 -10.19 32.89 -23.44
N GLN A 196 -9.79 32.95 -24.72
CA GLN A 196 -8.50 32.49 -25.26
C GLN A 196 -7.36 33.52 -25.28
N GLU A 197 -7.48 34.70 -24.66
CA GLU A 197 -6.44 35.74 -24.78
C GLU A 197 -5.33 35.70 -23.72
N GLU A 198 -5.50 35.01 -22.58
CA GLU A 198 -4.44 34.94 -21.54
C GLU A 198 -3.48 33.76 -21.71
N VAL A 199 -3.89 32.68 -22.39
CA VAL A 199 -3.05 31.48 -22.60
C VAL A 199 -1.93 31.73 -23.63
N MET A 200 -2.16 32.64 -24.59
CA MET A 200 -1.18 32.99 -25.62
C MET A 200 0.01 33.82 -25.07
N ARG A 201 -0.10 34.41 -23.87
CA ARG A 201 0.98 35.20 -23.26
C ARG A 201 1.95 34.39 -22.40
N SER A 202 1.56 33.23 -21.85
CA SER A 202 2.50 32.40 -21.07
C SER A 202 3.44 31.58 -21.95
N ASP A 203 2.99 31.18 -23.14
CA ASP A 203 3.78 30.31 -24.03
C ASP A 203 4.91 31.06 -24.76
N GLN A 204 4.75 32.36 -25.01
CA GLN A 204 5.81 33.21 -25.60
C GLN A 204 6.97 33.51 -24.62
N LEU A 205 6.74 33.42 -23.31
CA LEU A 205 7.79 33.63 -22.29
C LEU A 205 8.63 32.37 -22.05
N SER A 206 8.08 31.19 -22.29
CA SER A 206 8.80 29.90 -22.14
C SER A 206 9.68 29.57 -23.36
N GLN A 207 9.34 30.04 -24.56
CA GLN A 207 10.16 29.81 -25.76
C GLN A 207 11.41 30.72 -25.80
N ASN A 208 11.30 31.95 -25.29
CA ASN A 208 12.45 32.88 -25.23
C ASN A 208 13.54 32.48 -24.21
N THR A 209 13.26 31.55 -23.29
CA THR A 209 14.22 31.08 -22.28
C THR A 209 14.97 29.81 -22.70
N GLU A 210 14.43 29.00 -23.61
CA GLU A 210 15.11 27.81 -24.14
C GLU A 210 16.10 28.16 -25.26
N ASP A 211 15.83 29.18 -26.07
CA ASP A 211 16.71 29.60 -27.17
C ASP A 211 17.98 30.35 -26.70
N GLN A 212 17.98 30.92 -25.48
CA GLN A 212 19.19 31.55 -24.92
C GLN A 212 20.20 30.57 -24.30
N ILE A 213 19.80 29.31 -24.05
CA ILE A 213 20.67 28.32 -23.40
C ILE A 213 21.45 27.48 -24.44
N LEU A 214 20.99 27.42 -25.69
CA LEU A 214 21.63 26.61 -26.74
C LEU A 214 22.73 27.33 -27.56
N LEU A 215 23.02 28.61 -27.29
CA LEU A 215 23.95 29.41 -28.11
C LEU A 215 25.34 29.66 -27.50
N ASN A 216 25.69 29.03 -26.38
CA ASN A 216 26.94 29.31 -25.65
C ASN A 216 27.90 28.11 -25.48
N GLN A 217 27.83 27.08 -26.33
CA GLN A 217 28.81 25.99 -26.30
C GLN A 217 29.29 25.55 -27.68
N GLU A 218 29.91 26.45 -28.43
CA GLU A 218 30.87 26.06 -29.47
C GLU A 218 32.02 27.06 -29.50
N ASN A 219 33.21 26.62 -29.07
CA ASN A 219 34.55 26.93 -29.59
C ASN A 219 35.61 26.77 -28.49
N VAL A 220 36.62 25.93 -28.75
CA VAL A 220 38.07 26.19 -28.67
C VAL A 220 38.82 24.86 -28.83
N ILE A 221 39.67 24.78 -29.86
CA ILE A 221 40.62 23.70 -30.16
C ILE A 221 42.06 24.23 -29.96
N SER A 222 42.82 23.58 -29.06
CA SER A 222 44.24 23.13 -29.06
C SER A 222 45.42 24.12 -29.31
N PRO A 223 46.74 23.77 -29.13
CA PRO A 223 47.37 22.48 -28.76
C PRO A 223 48.58 22.51 -27.76
N ASP A 224 49.01 21.34 -27.22
CA ASP A 224 50.39 20.77 -27.30
C ASP A 224 50.76 19.77 -26.16
N GLY A 225 51.44 18.67 -26.52
CA GLY A 225 52.48 18.02 -25.68
C GLY A 225 52.20 16.64 -25.03
N LEU A 226 52.67 15.56 -25.69
CA LEU A 226 52.81 14.13 -25.28
C LEU A 226 53.78 13.89 -24.08
N PRO A 227 53.96 12.65 -23.48
CA PRO A 227 53.93 11.33 -24.14
C PRO A 227 53.38 10.06 -23.42
N GLN A 228 53.04 9.12 -24.32
CA GLN A 228 52.92 7.64 -24.36
C GLN A 228 53.25 6.77 -23.13
N GLU A 229 52.46 5.70 -22.93
CA GLU A 229 52.95 4.31 -23.06
C GLU A 229 51.83 3.23 -23.16
N MET A 230 52.08 2.31 -24.11
CA MET A 230 51.67 0.89 -24.26
C MET A 230 50.22 0.45 -24.61
N ILE A 231 50.11 -0.06 -25.86
CA ILE A 231 49.11 -0.97 -26.44
C ILE A 231 49.60 -2.44 -26.21
N PRO A 232 48.79 -3.53 -26.35
CA PRO A 232 48.38 -4.07 -27.66
C PRO A 232 46.95 -4.66 -27.78
N ASN A 233 46.30 -4.29 -28.89
CA ASN A 233 45.60 -5.12 -29.90
C ASN A 233 44.71 -6.32 -29.49
N ASN A 234 43.48 -6.33 -30.02
CA ASN A 234 43.15 -7.18 -31.18
C ASN A 234 41.86 -6.78 -31.92
N GLN A 235 42.03 -6.55 -33.23
CA GLN A 235 41.06 -6.57 -34.34
C GLN A 235 40.46 -8.00 -34.48
N MET A 236 39.43 -8.39 -35.23
CA MET A 236 38.47 -7.87 -36.21
C MET A 236 37.57 -9.08 -36.53
N LEU A 237 36.29 -8.91 -36.85
CA LEU A 237 35.64 -9.62 -37.96
C LEU A 237 34.24 -9.07 -38.23
N HIS A 238 34.08 -8.51 -39.41
CA HIS A 238 32.81 -8.18 -40.05
C HIS A 238 32.11 -9.46 -40.51
N HIS A 239 30.80 -9.57 -40.29
CA HIS A 239 29.90 -10.10 -41.30
C HIS A 239 28.51 -9.48 -41.18
N SER A 240 28.16 -8.70 -42.19
CA SER A 240 26.85 -8.14 -42.47
C SER A 240 25.97 -9.17 -43.19
N VAL A 241 24.79 -9.48 -42.64
CA VAL A 241 23.66 -10.03 -43.39
C VAL A 241 22.37 -9.39 -42.86
N ASN A 242 21.53 -8.99 -43.81
CA ASN A 242 20.27 -8.25 -43.69
C ASN A 242 19.24 -8.85 -42.73
N GLU A 243 18.60 -8.01 -41.90
CA GLU A 243 17.28 -8.26 -41.30
C GLU A 243 16.35 -7.08 -41.58
N THR A 244 15.62 -7.15 -42.69
CA THR A 244 14.54 -6.21 -43.06
C THR A 244 13.14 -6.84 -43.04
N GLU A 245 12.92 -7.89 -42.25
CA GLU A 245 11.60 -8.57 -42.18
C GLU A 245 11.06 -8.89 -40.76
N ALA A 246 11.50 -8.16 -39.73
CA ALA A 246 10.96 -8.33 -38.37
C ALA A 246 10.06 -7.17 -37.88
N VAL A 247 9.65 -6.25 -38.77
CA VAL A 247 8.85 -5.06 -38.38
C VAL A 247 7.35 -5.20 -38.64
N HIS A 248 6.88 -6.28 -39.28
CA HIS A 248 5.46 -6.42 -39.65
C HIS A 248 4.62 -7.42 -38.82
N PHE A 249 5.20 -8.09 -37.81
CA PHE A 249 4.45 -9.02 -36.94
C PHE A 249 4.04 -8.44 -35.56
N ILE A 250 4.52 -7.24 -35.21
CA ILE A 250 4.21 -6.57 -33.93
C ILE A 250 2.98 -5.64 -34.02
N ARG A 251 2.23 -5.64 -35.14
CA ARG A 251 1.06 -4.75 -35.32
C ARG A 251 -0.33 -5.37 -35.19
N SER A 252 -0.49 -6.68 -34.97
CA SER A 252 -1.82 -7.32 -34.85
C SER A 252 -2.17 -7.89 -33.47
N SER A 253 -1.34 -7.71 -32.44
CA SER A 253 -1.64 -8.14 -31.07
C SER A 253 -2.16 -7.03 -30.14
N LYS A 254 -3.06 -6.16 -30.64
CA LYS A 254 -3.92 -5.34 -29.76
C LYS A 254 -5.08 -6.19 -29.22
N ARG A 255 -4.76 -7.23 -28.43
CA ARG A 255 -5.75 -7.84 -27.53
C ARG A 255 -5.94 -6.90 -26.34
N LYS A 256 -7.19 -6.52 -26.09
CA LYS A 256 -7.68 -5.75 -24.94
C LYS A 256 -7.21 -6.38 -23.62
N LYS A 257 -5.98 -6.13 -23.18
CA LYS A 257 -5.59 -6.33 -21.79
C LYS A 257 -6.25 -5.22 -20.99
N LYS A 258 -7.38 -5.52 -20.34
CA LYS A 258 -7.86 -4.74 -19.20
C LYS A 258 -6.65 -4.52 -18.29
N LYS A 259 -6.15 -3.28 -18.22
CA LYS A 259 -5.18 -2.88 -17.18
C LYS A 259 -5.90 -3.14 -15.86
N LYS A 260 -5.63 -4.27 -15.20
CA LYS A 260 -5.98 -4.43 -13.79
C LYS A 260 -5.26 -3.30 -13.07
N LYS A 261 -6.01 -2.30 -12.58
CA LYS A 261 -5.47 -1.23 -11.75
C LYS A 261 -4.61 -1.90 -10.67
N LYS A 262 -3.32 -1.54 -10.61
CA LYS A 262 -2.43 -1.96 -9.54
C LYS A 262 -2.97 -1.36 -8.25
N LEU A 263 -3.69 -2.16 -7.48
CA LEU A 263 -4.14 -1.80 -6.14
C LEU A 263 -2.89 -1.60 -5.29
N SER A 264 -2.59 -0.35 -4.91
CA SER A 264 -1.39 -0.05 -4.14
C SER A 264 -1.46 -0.69 -2.75
N PHE A 265 -0.27 -0.96 -2.22
CA PHE A 265 0.09 -1.85 -1.10
C PHE A 265 -0.64 -1.60 0.25
N PHE A 266 -1.42 -0.54 0.42
CA PHE A 266 -2.20 -0.29 1.64
C PHE A 266 -3.66 -0.73 1.47
N SER A 267 -3.86 -2.04 1.29
CA SER A 267 -5.17 -2.67 1.49
C SER A 267 -5.39 -2.94 2.98
N TYR A 268 -5.37 -1.86 3.78
CA TYR A 268 -6.11 -1.88 5.04
C TYR A 268 -7.56 -1.97 4.62
N CYS A 269 -8.21 -3.07 5.03
CA CYS A 269 -9.56 -3.51 4.69
C CYS A 269 -10.38 -2.41 4.00
N PRO A 270 -10.77 -2.55 2.72
CA PRO A 270 -11.64 -1.59 2.06
C PRO A 270 -13.05 -1.71 2.64
N VAL A 271 -13.18 -1.41 3.93
CA VAL A 271 -14.42 -1.00 4.58
C VAL A 271 -14.64 0.47 4.22
N TYR A 272 -14.52 0.78 2.94
CA TYR A 272 -15.03 2.03 2.42
C TYR A 272 -16.54 1.85 2.34
N VAL A 273 -17.17 2.30 3.43
CA VAL A 273 -18.53 2.82 3.45
C VAL A 273 -19.65 1.86 3.01
N GLN A 274 -19.47 0.56 3.25
CA GLN A 274 -20.61 -0.36 3.23
C GLN A 274 -21.29 -0.36 4.60
N GLN A 275 -22.59 -0.08 4.61
CA GLN A 275 -23.44 -0.22 5.78
C GLN A 275 -23.60 -1.72 6.07
N LEU A 276 -22.68 -2.26 6.87
CA LEU A 276 -22.71 -3.66 7.26
C LEU A 276 -23.84 -3.84 8.28
N ASN A 277 -24.66 -4.87 8.10
CA ASN A 277 -25.68 -5.22 9.08
C ASN A 277 -24.98 -5.75 10.35
N TYR A 278 -25.16 -5.08 11.48
CA TYR A 278 -24.58 -5.48 12.76
C TYR A 278 -25.09 -6.86 13.25
N GLN A 279 -26.28 -7.27 12.82
CA GLN A 279 -26.84 -8.61 13.11
C GLN A 279 -26.24 -9.71 12.23
N ASN A 280 -25.38 -9.38 11.27
CA ASN A 280 -24.71 -10.37 10.43
C ASN A 280 -23.76 -11.23 11.30
N GLU A 281 -23.91 -12.55 11.23
CA GLU A 281 -23.09 -13.51 11.96
C GLU A 281 -21.58 -13.31 11.68
N ASP A 282 -21.21 -13.01 10.44
CA ASP A 282 -19.82 -12.76 10.05
C ASP A 282 -19.28 -11.47 10.69
N VAL A 283 -20.10 -10.43 10.87
CA VAL A 283 -19.72 -9.21 11.59
C VAL A 283 -19.48 -9.53 13.07
N GLY A 284 -20.34 -10.35 13.68
CA GLY A 284 -20.15 -10.86 15.04
C GLY A 284 -18.84 -11.62 15.21
N LYS A 285 -18.54 -12.54 14.29
CA LYS A 285 -17.27 -13.30 14.25
C LYS A 285 -16.07 -12.38 14.02
N ALA A 286 -16.16 -11.38 13.15
CA ALA A 286 -15.09 -10.42 12.94
C ALA A 286 -14.76 -9.64 14.22
N LYS A 287 -15.79 -9.11 14.90
CA LYS A 287 -15.65 -8.39 16.17
C LYS A 287 -15.02 -9.27 17.26
N TYR A 288 -15.47 -10.53 17.37
CA TYR A 288 -14.88 -11.49 18.31
C TYR A 288 -13.39 -11.66 18.05
N ASN A 289 -13.01 -11.94 16.81
CA ASN A 289 -11.63 -12.18 16.41
C ASN A 289 -10.73 -10.95 16.62
N TYR A 290 -11.19 -9.74 16.29
CA TYR A 290 -10.41 -8.53 16.61
C TYR A 290 -10.22 -8.33 18.11
N LYS A 291 -11.24 -8.62 18.94
CA LYS A 291 -11.09 -8.57 20.39
C LYS A 291 -10.08 -9.60 20.90
N GLN A 292 -10.06 -10.81 20.35
CA GLN A 292 -9.04 -11.81 20.70
C GLN A 292 -7.63 -11.35 20.29
N ALA A 293 -7.47 -10.76 19.10
CA ALA A 293 -6.20 -10.20 18.65
C ALA A 293 -5.65 -9.14 19.63
N ILE A 294 -6.54 -8.27 20.16
CA ILE A 294 -6.19 -7.23 21.13
C ILE A 294 -5.92 -7.81 22.53
N ARG A 295 -6.63 -8.87 22.94
CA ARG A 295 -6.37 -9.56 24.22
C ARG A 295 -5.00 -10.24 24.21
N SER A 296 -4.68 -10.97 23.14
CA SER A 296 -3.39 -11.64 23.00
C SER A 296 -2.22 -10.65 22.81
N SER A 297 -2.48 -9.46 22.27
CA SER A 297 -1.48 -8.40 22.12
C SER A 297 -2.14 -7.03 22.28
N PRO A 298 -2.09 -6.43 23.49
CA PRO A 298 -2.73 -5.16 23.81
C PRO A 298 -2.25 -3.95 22.99
N ASP A 299 -1.13 -4.11 22.29
CA ASP A 299 -0.51 -3.11 21.40
C ASP A 299 -0.65 -3.48 19.92
N ASN A 300 -1.56 -4.40 19.60
CA ASN A 300 -1.97 -4.67 18.23
C ASN A 300 -2.88 -3.54 17.72
N TYR A 301 -2.29 -2.38 17.46
CA TYR A 301 -2.99 -1.18 16.98
C TYR A 301 -3.72 -1.41 15.66
N SER A 302 -3.22 -2.30 14.79
CA SER A 302 -3.91 -2.69 13.55
C SER A 302 -5.24 -3.39 13.84
N ALA A 303 -5.31 -4.26 14.84
CA ALA A 303 -6.58 -4.89 15.26
C ALA A 303 -7.52 -3.89 15.96
N MET A 304 -6.99 -2.99 16.78
CA MET A 304 -7.79 -1.91 17.38
C MET A 304 -8.40 -1.00 16.31
N TYR A 305 -7.61 -0.62 15.32
CA TYR A 305 -8.03 0.23 14.22
C TYR A 305 -9.09 -0.47 13.36
N ALA A 306 -8.86 -1.74 13.00
CA ALA A 306 -9.82 -2.55 12.25
C ALA A 306 -11.15 -2.75 13.00
N LEU A 307 -11.11 -2.91 14.32
CA LEU A 307 -12.30 -2.98 15.15
C LEU A 307 -13.06 -1.64 15.19
N GLY A 308 -12.35 -0.51 15.28
CA GLY A 308 -12.95 0.82 15.17
C GLY A 308 -13.65 1.04 13.83
N LEU A 309 -13.00 0.65 12.73
CA LEU A 309 -13.59 0.70 11.38
C LEU A 309 -14.84 -0.18 11.27
N LEU A 310 -14.81 -1.39 11.86
CA LEU A 310 -15.95 -2.29 11.86
C LEU A 310 -17.15 -1.72 12.63
N TYR A 311 -16.93 -1.09 13.78
CA TYR A 311 -18.01 -0.41 14.50
C TYR A 311 -18.60 0.74 13.69
N ARG A 312 -17.72 1.57 13.09
CA ARG A 312 -18.14 2.70 12.26
C ARG A 312 -19.00 2.23 11.07
N SER A 313 -18.59 1.17 10.36
CA SER A 313 -19.35 0.63 9.22
C SER A 313 -20.68 0.00 9.59
N CYS A 314 -20.85 -0.39 10.85
CA CYS A 314 -22.12 -0.86 11.40
C CYS A 314 -22.99 0.29 11.98
N GLY A 315 -22.56 1.55 11.87
CA GLY A 315 -23.26 2.71 12.44
C GLY A 315 -23.04 2.92 13.94
N HIS A 316 -22.18 2.14 14.58
CA HIS A 316 -21.82 2.24 16.00
C HIS A 316 -20.72 3.30 16.21
N ILE A 317 -21.08 4.57 15.95
CA ILE A 317 -20.12 5.69 15.92
C ILE A 317 -19.46 5.93 17.28
N ALA A 318 -20.21 5.79 18.39
CA ALA A 318 -19.68 6.00 19.73
C ALA A 318 -18.58 4.99 20.08
N GLU A 319 -18.81 3.70 19.80
CA GLU A 319 -17.83 2.64 20.02
C GLU A 319 -16.62 2.79 19.10
N ALA A 320 -16.83 3.19 17.84
CA ALA A 320 -15.74 3.50 16.92
C ALA A 320 -14.82 4.60 17.48
N LYS A 321 -15.40 5.72 17.96
CA LYS A 321 -14.66 6.81 18.60
C LYS A 321 -13.83 6.31 19.77
N GLN A 322 -14.40 5.49 20.65
CA GLN A 322 -13.66 4.94 21.81
C GLN A 322 -12.39 4.20 21.38
N TRP A 323 -12.46 3.36 20.34
CA TRP A 323 -11.30 2.62 19.85
C TRP A 323 -10.24 3.54 19.23
N PHE A 324 -10.64 4.49 18.39
CA PHE A 324 -9.69 5.42 17.79
C PHE A 324 -9.04 6.34 18.82
N THR A 325 -9.80 6.86 19.79
CA THR A 325 -9.26 7.65 20.90
C THR A 325 -8.25 6.84 21.72
N LYS A 326 -8.51 5.55 21.96
CA LYS A 326 -7.58 4.67 22.67
C LYS A 326 -6.25 4.51 21.92
N ILE A 327 -6.28 4.42 20.59
CA ILE A 327 -5.06 4.36 19.76
C ILE A 327 -4.27 5.67 19.86
N VAL A 328 -4.93 6.81 19.64
CA VAL A 328 -4.29 8.14 19.67
C VAL A 328 -3.67 8.42 21.04
N LYS A 329 -4.39 8.10 22.14
CA LYS A 329 -3.88 8.27 23.49
C LYS A 329 -2.66 7.39 23.79
N LYS A 330 -2.68 6.12 23.34
CA LYS A 330 -1.56 5.19 23.57
C LYS A 330 -0.32 5.54 22.76
N LEU A 331 -0.51 5.99 21.52
CA LEU A 331 0.59 6.23 20.59
C LEU A 331 1.18 7.64 20.69
N ASN A 332 0.51 8.57 21.37
CA ASN A 332 0.85 9.99 21.53
C ASN A 332 1.65 10.57 20.35
N LEU A 333 0.96 11.22 19.41
CA LEU A 333 1.57 11.75 18.18
C LEU A 333 2.80 12.64 18.40
N GLN A 334 2.90 13.33 19.55
CA GLN A 334 4.03 14.22 19.88
C GLN A 334 5.32 13.46 20.26
N ASP A 335 5.18 12.21 20.72
CA ASP A 335 6.31 11.38 21.16
C ASP A 335 6.93 10.58 20.00
N LEU A 336 6.24 10.50 18.86
CA LEU A 336 6.65 9.73 17.68
C LEU A 336 7.68 10.53 16.87
N LYS A 337 8.91 10.60 17.38
CA LYS A 337 10.00 11.42 16.84
C LYS A 337 10.92 10.70 15.85
N THR A 338 10.81 9.38 15.69
CA THR A 338 11.79 8.57 14.95
C THR A 338 11.19 7.77 13.80
N ALA A 339 12.03 7.56 12.78
CA ALA A 339 11.77 6.72 11.62
C ALA A 339 11.43 5.25 11.97
N SER A 340 11.88 4.75 13.12
CA SER A 340 11.63 3.38 13.56
C SER A 340 10.17 3.11 13.90
N ASP A 341 9.38 4.16 14.20
CA ASP A 341 7.97 4.06 14.59
C ASP A 341 7.00 4.46 13.48
N VAL A 342 7.43 4.48 12.21
CA VAL A 342 6.60 4.88 11.06
C VAL A 342 5.23 4.18 11.05
N LEU A 343 5.16 2.88 11.33
CA LEU A 343 3.90 2.15 11.38
C LEU A 343 2.98 2.64 12.51
N ARG A 344 3.54 2.95 13.68
CA ARG A 344 2.78 3.49 14.82
C ARG A 344 2.32 4.91 14.51
N PHE A 345 3.21 5.74 13.97
CA PHE A 345 2.91 7.10 13.52
C PHE A 345 1.76 7.13 12.53
N THR A 346 1.82 6.31 11.49
CA THR A 346 0.74 6.28 10.51
C THR A 346 -0.54 5.70 11.08
N THR A 347 -0.47 4.67 11.93
CA THR A 347 -1.66 4.15 12.63
C THR A 347 -2.32 5.21 13.52
N ALA A 348 -1.53 6.02 14.22
CA ALA A 348 -2.04 7.11 15.04
C ALA A 348 -2.71 8.19 14.18
N ILE A 349 -2.11 8.59 13.06
CA ILE A 349 -2.73 9.55 12.14
C ILE A 349 -4.02 8.98 11.54
N TYR A 350 -4.01 7.73 11.08
CA TYR A 350 -5.21 7.09 10.54
C TYR A 350 -6.34 7.07 11.58
N ALA A 351 -6.03 6.71 12.83
CA ALA A 351 -7.02 6.74 13.92
C ALA A 351 -7.54 8.17 14.17
N GLN A 352 -6.66 9.16 14.16
CA GLN A 352 -6.99 10.58 14.32
C GLN A 352 -7.91 11.10 13.20
N VAL A 353 -7.64 10.72 11.94
CA VAL A 353 -8.53 11.01 10.80
C VAL A 353 -9.90 10.36 11.01
N GLN A 354 -9.94 9.11 11.48
CA GLN A 354 -11.21 8.44 11.73
C GLN A 354 -11.99 9.07 12.89
N LEU A 355 -11.34 9.68 13.89
CA LEU A 355 -12.03 10.46 14.92
C LEU A 355 -12.75 11.67 14.34
N GLY A 356 -12.09 12.40 13.44
CA GLY A 356 -12.71 13.50 12.72
C GLY A 356 -13.92 13.03 11.90
N LEU A 357 -13.77 11.95 11.14
CA LEU A 357 -14.86 11.33 10.39
C LEU A 357 -16.01 10.89 11.29
N CYS A 358 -15.74 10.27 12.43
CA CYS A 358 -16.77 9.91 13.38
C CYS A 358 -17.47 11.15 13.98
N ALA A 359 -16.80 12.29 14.11
CA ALA A 359 -17.42 13.53 14.55
C ALA A 359 -18.39 14.09 13.50
N LEU A 360 -18.06 13.95 12.22
CA LEU A 360 -18.98 14.26 11.10
C LEU A 360 -20.17 13.31 11.06
N ASP A 361 -19.94 12.00 11.24
CA ASP A 361 -21.01 10.99 11.18
C ASP A 361 -22.04 11.13 12.34
N ASP A 362 -21.64 11.74 13.46
CA ASP A 362 -22.45 11.94 14.66
C ASP A 362 -23.33 13.22 14.60
N SER A 363 -23.33 13.93 13.46
CA SER A 363 -23.90 15.27 13.29
C SER A 363 -25.44 15.32 13.25
N ARG A 364 -26.07 14.92 14.35
CA ARG A 364 -27.35 15.53 14.78
C ARG A 364 -27.19 16.98 15.25
N SER A 365 -25.98 17.55 15.23
CA SER A 365 -25.72 18.96 15.51
C SER A 365 -25.10 19.63 14.29
N GLU A 366 -25.84 20.57 13.69
CA GLU A 366 -25.54 21.19 12.39
C GLU A 366 -24.25 22.06 12.38
N ASP A 367 -23.58 22.23 13.53
CA ASP A 367 -22.34 23.00 13.66
C ASP A 367 -21.19 22.31 14.43
N GLY A 368 -21.51 21.45 15.39
CA GLY A 368 -20.50 20.91 16.33
C GLY A 368 -19.58 19.84 15.72
N GLY A 369 -20.11 19.00 14.83
CA GLY A 369 -19.35 17.92 14.19
C GLY A 369 -18.24 18.45 13.29
N TYR A 370 -18.54 19.51 12.54
CA TYR A 370 -17.59 20.19 11.66
C TYR A 370 -16.39 20.75 12.41
N GLN A 371 -16.63 21.62 13.39
CA GLN A 371 -15.56 22.28 14.14
C GLN A 371 -14.66 21.27 14.84
N LYS A 372 -15.26 20.20 15.39
CA LYS A 372 -14.51 19.11 15.99
C LYS A 372 -13.64 18.40 14.96
N CYS A 373 -14.20 18.03 13.82
CA CYS A 373 -13.48 17.37 12.74
C CYS A 373 -12.32 18.22 12.20
N LYS A 374 -12.59 19.50 11.91
CA LYS A 374 -11.60 20.51 11.54
C LYS A 374 -10.46 20.56 12.57
N SER A 375 -10.79 20.63 13.86
CA SER A 375 -9.78 20.65 14.93
C SER A 375 -8.90 19.39 14.94
N GLU A 376 -9.47 18.20 14.68
CA GLU A 376 -8.69 16.96 14.64
C GLU A 376 -7.74 16.91 13.44
N ILE A 377 -8.10 17.49 12.28
CA ILE A 377 -7.18 17.64 11.14
C ILE A 377 -6.06 18.62 11.46
N ILE A 378 -6.40 19.78 12.02
CA ILE A 378 -5.41 20.80 12.36
C ILE A 378 -4.33 20.19 13.26
N LYS A 379 -4.71 19.39 14.28
CA LYS A 379 -3.76 18.65 15.12
C LYS A 379 -2.84 17.73 14.31
N ILE A 380 -3.36 17.01 13.30
CA ILE A 380 -2.53 16.15 12.42
C ILE A 380 -1.53 17.01 11.65
N LEU A 381 -1.98 18.12 11.06
CA LEU A 381 -1.15 18.98 10.23
C LEU A 381 -0.09 19.70 11.06
N GLU A 382 -0.38 20.11 12.29
CA GLU A 382 0.60 20.67 13.22
C GLU A 382 1.70 19.65 13.54
N VAL A 383 1.33 18.40 13.83
CA VAL A 383 2.31 17.32 14.03
C VAL A 383 3.16 17.11 12.78
N LEU A 384 2.54 17.04 11.60
CA LEU A 384 3.26 16.89 10.34
C LEU A 384 4.17 18.08 10.05
N HIS A 385 3.75 19.31 10.38
CA HIS A 385 4.51 20.53 10.15
C HIS A 385 5.79 20.58 10.99
N HIS A 386 5.77 20.01 12.21
CA HIS A 386 6.94 19.94 13.08
C HIS A 386 7.94 18.84 12.73
N LEU A 387 7.61 17.94 11.80
CA LEU A 387 8.55 16.94 11.32
C LEU A 387 9.70 17.61 10.56
N LYS A 388 10.90 17.04 10.64
CA LYS A 388 12.09 17.55 9.94
C LYS A 388 12.61 16.52 8.93
N PRO A 389 12.49 16.75 7.61
CA PRO A 389 11.82 17.88 6.96
C PRO A 389 10.28 17.77 7.04
N SER A 390 9.59 18.91 7.02
CA SER A 390 8.13 18.96 6.99
C SER A 390 7.64 18.45 5.63
N PRO A 391 6.57 17.64 5.55
CA PRO A 391 6.07 17.19 4.27
C PRO A 391 5.53 18.37 3.42
N PRO A 392 5.78 18.39 2.10
CA PRO A 392 5.41 19.52 1.24
C PRO A 392 3.88 19.72 1.18
N GLY A 393 3.45 20.98 1.23
CA GLY A 393 2.04 21.36 1.22
C GLY A 393 1.32 21.26 2.57
N THR A 394 2.02 20.86 3.64
CA THR A 394 1.44 20.80 5.00
C THR A 394 1.11 22.20 5.53
N GLU A 395 2.02 23.16 5.36
CA GLU A 395 1.85 24.53 5.83
C GLU A 395 0.72 25.26 5.10
N GLU A 396 0.71 25.22 3.77
CA GLU A 396 -0.38 25.76 2.94
C GLU A 396 -1.75 25.23 3.40
N LEU A 397 -1.87 23.92 3.62
CA LEU A 397 -3.12 23.30 4.05
C LEU A 397 -3.48 23.66 5.49
N LEU A 398 -2.48 23.83 6.37
CA LEU A 398 -2.68 24.25 7.76
C LEU A 398 -3.19 25.69 7.83
N THR A 399 -2.57 26.62 7.09
CA THR A 399 -3.01 28.01 6.97
C THR A 399 -4.42 28.09 6.40
N PHE A 400 -4.68 27.38 5.30
CA PHE A 400 -6.01 27.30 4.70
C PHE A 400 -7.07 26.85 5.72
N LEU A 401 -6.80 25.79 6.49
CA LEU A 401 -7.76 25.31 7.48
C LEU A 401 -7.89 26.26 8.68
N LYS A 402 -6.84 26.95 9.13
CA LYS A 402 -6.94 27.90 10.25
C LYS A 402 -7.79 29.12 9.88
N ASP A 403 -7.55 29.68 8.70
CA ASP A 403 -8.12 30.97 8.30
C ASP A 403 -9.53 30.82 7.71
N HIS A 404 -9.85 29.66 7.14
CA HIS A 404 -11.13 29.46 6.48
C HIS A 404 -12.26 29.20 7.49
N THR A 405 -13.19 30.14 7.57
CA THR A 405 -14.50 29.97 8.23
C THR A 405 -15.52 29.63 7.14
N LEU A 406 -16.24 28.52 7.30
CA LEU A 406 -17.24 28.12 6.30
C LEU A 406 -18.51 28.95 6.48
N SER A 407 -19.08 29.37 5.36
CA SER A 407 -20.49 29.77 5.30
C SER A 407 -21.41 28.55 5.42
N ASP A 408 -22.69 28.78 5.76
CA ASP A 408 -23.70 27.72 5.89
C ASP A 408 -23.91 26.94 4.58
N GLU A 409 -23.79 27.61 3.43
CA GLU A 409 -23.95 27.00 2.10
C GLU A 409 -22.79 26.07 1.71
N GLU A 410 -21.58 26.34 2.22
CA GLU A 410 -20.39 25.55 1.92
C GLU A 410 -20.28 24.26 2.76
N LYS A 411 -21.11 24.11 3.81
CA LYS A 411 -21.11 22.93 4.70
C LYS A 411 -21.35 21.61 3.95
N SER A 412 -22.14 21.62 2.88
CA SER A 412 -22.39 20.43 2.04
C SER A 412 -21.21 20.10 1.12
N SER A 413 -20.61 21.12 0.49
CA SER A 413 -19.37 21.01 -0.29
C SER A 413 -18.16 20.66 0.58
N TYR A 414 -18.26 20.84 1.89
CA TYR A 414 -17.19 20.56 2.83
C TYR A 414 -16.87 19.08 2.98
N LEU A 415 -17.84 18.18 2.90
CA LEU A 415 -17.53 16.73 2.98
C LEU A 415 -16.61 16.31 1.82
N ILE A 416 -16.81 16.93 0.65
CA ILE A 416 -15.96 16.74 -0.53
C ILE A 416 -14.58 17.35 -0.30
N LEU A 417 -14.51 18.60 0.21
CA LEU A 417 -13.25 19.26 0.53
C LEU A 417 -12.47 18.48 1.59
N PHE A 418 -13.12 18.03 2.65
CA PHE A 418 -12.55 17.20 3.70
C PHE A 418 -11.99 15.90 3.15
N ARG A 419 -12.74 15.18 2.32
CA ARG A 419 -12.25 13.97 1.65
C ARG A 419 -11.02 14.25 0.79
N LYS A 420 -10.99 15.39 0.08
CA LYS A 420 -9.82 15.84 -0.68
C LYS A 420 -8.64 16.16 0.25
N CYS A 421 -8.85 16.84 1.38
CA CYS A 421 -7.83 17.14 2.37
C CYS A 421 -7.26 15.87 2.99
N VAL A 422 -8.12 14.93 3.42
CA VAL A 422 -7.70 13.61 3.91
C VAL A 422 -6.91 12.88 2.83
N ALA A 423 -7.39 12.83 1.58
CA ALA A 423 -6.65 12.19 0.50
C ALA A 423 -5.28 12.86 0.26
N LYS A 424 -5.19 14.20 0.33
CA LYS A 424 -3.92 14.95 0.24
C LYS A 424 -3.01 14.59 1.41
N ILE A 425 -3.52 14.56 2.64
CA ILE A 425 -2.79 14.15 3.86
C ILE A 425 -2.28 12.71 3.73
N LEU A 426 -3.10 11.77 3.28
CA LEU A 426 -2.69 10.39 3.09
C LEU A 426 -1.59 10.26 2.04
N LYS A 427 -1.68 11.00 0.94
CA LYS A 427 -0.60 11.07 -0.07
C LYS A 427 0.68 11.69 0.51
N ILE A 428 0.54 12.74 1.31
CA ILE A 428 1.65 13.40 2.01
C ILE A 428 2.33 12.41 2.95
N ILE A 429 1.57 11.69 3.77
CA ILE A 429 2.07 10.67 4.69
C ILE A 429 2.77 9.56 3.92
N GLN A 430 2.16 9.04 2.85
CA GLN A 430 2.79 8.01 2.02
C GLN A 430 4.13 8.48 1.44
N ARG A 431 4.20 9.71 0.92
CA ARG A 431 5.46 10.31 0.44
C ARG A 431 6.46 10.51 1.57
N TYR A 432 6.01 10.93 2.74
CA TYR A 432 6.86 11.13 3.91
C TYR A 432 7.41 9.81 4.44
N GLU A 433 6.61 8.75 4.52
CA GLU A 433 7.08 7.39 4.82
C GLU A 433 8.17 6.97 3.84
N LEU A 434 7.96 7.19 2.55
CA LEU A 434 8.95 6.91 1.51
C LEU A 434 10.23 7.74 1.70
N ASN A 435 10.12 9.00 2.11
CA ASN A 435 11.28 9.89 2.31
C ASN A 435 12.03 9.61 3.61
N ILE A 436 11.35 9.38 4.74
CA ILE A 436 11.98 8.90 5.98
C ILE A 436 12.79 7.64 5.69
N ARG A 437 12.17 6.68 4.98
CA ARG A 437 12.84 5.45 4.59
C ARG A 437 14.10 5.74 3.76
N LYS A 438 14.13 6.81 2.95
CA LYS A 438 15.35 7.25 2.26
C LYS A 438 16.37 7.95 3.17
N SER A 439 15.94 8.83 4.08
CA SER A 439 16.84 9.69 4.87
C SER A 439 17.44 9.03 6.11
N SER A 440 16.73 8.11 6.79
CA SER A 440 17.31 7.34 7.91
C SER A 440 18.47 6.46 7.47
N MET A 441 18.65 6.31 6.16
CA MET A 441 19.64 5.45 5.54
C MET A 441 20.94 6.17 5.18
N LEU A 442 20.90 7.48 4.95
CA LEU A 442 22.10 8.30 4.72
C LEU A 442 22.90 8.60 6.01
N LYS A 443 22.28 8.43 7.19
CA LYS A 443 22.91 8.77 8.49
C LYS A 443 23.69 7.63 9.14
N THR A 444 23.54 6.39 8.66
CA THR A 444 24.29 5.22 9.14
C THR A 444 25.58 4.96 8.36
N GLU A 445 25.93 5.84 7.42
CA GLU A 445 27.15 5.77 6.60
C GLU A 445 28.34 6.56 7.20
N ASN A 446 28.12 7.33 8.28
CA ASN A 446 29.15 7.97 9.09
C ASN A 446 29.17 7.32 10.48
#